data_AF-A0A2Z3HLM8-F1
#
_entry.id   AF-A0A2Z3HLM8-F1
#
_cell.length_a   1.000
_cell.length_b   1.000
_cell.length_c   1.000
_cell.angle_alpha   90.00
_cell.angle_beta   90.00
_cell.angle_gamma   90.00
#
_symmetry.space_group_name_H-M   'P 1'
#
loop_
_entity.id
_entity.type
_entity.pdbx_description
1 polymer ?
#
loop_
_entity_poly.entity_id
_entity_poly.type
_entity_poly.pdbx_seq_one_letter_code
_entity_poly.pdbx_strand_id
1 'polypeptide(L)'
;MRRLLLLTVAFLMLSHPPLAFAAGEKKEGGAPSEADLRIDLSGIGLPVMKDGRVVNFVFIRARIQLNPGLTKAEIETREPFIREGLVRSAYRTPLNSGTDYMALDPKKFEAALMREAKTALGANKVRSVELRDQKPQKRIYPPQSQTGARREVINP
;
A
#
# COMPACT_ATOMS: atom_id res chain seq x y z
N MET A 1 25.26 61.97 23.48
CA MET A 1 25.57 61.04 22.38
C MET A 1 24.47 61.16 21.32
N ARG A 2 24.79 61.92 20.26
CA ARG A 2 24.24 61.93 18.89
C ARG A 2 22.80 61.45 18.63
N ARG A 3 21.89 62.43 18.61
CA ARG A 3 20.74 62.46 17.68
C ARG A 3 21.28 62.89 16.31
N LEU A 4 21.11 62.11 15.24
CA LEU A 4 21.35 62.60 13.87
C LEU A 4 20.74 61.71 12.77
N LEU A 5 19.87 62.35 11.96
CA LEU A 5 19.52 62.15 10.53
C LEU A 5 19.07 60.75 10.04
N LEU A 6 17.83 60.57 9.56
CA LEU A 6 17.22 60.99 8.28
C LEU A 6 17.65 60.19 7.02
N LEU A 7 16.62 59.63 6.37
CA LEU A 7 16.41 59.46 4.93
C LEU A 7 17.36 58.58 4.12
N THR A 8 16.82 57.48 3.57
CA THR A 8 16.82 57.26 2.11
C THR A 8 15.70 56.29 1.71
N VAL A 9 14.87 56.75 0.77
CA VAL A 9 13.85 56.03 0.02
C VAL A 9 14.54 55.34 -1.17
N ALA A 10 14.26 54.07 -1.42
CA ALA A 10 14.43 53.45 -2.74
C ALA A 10 13.54 52.21 -2.88
N PHE A 11 12.34 52.48 -3.36
CA PHE A 11 11.39 51.54 -3.91
C PHE A 11 11.99 50.89 -5.16
N LEU A 12 12.29 49.59 -5.12
CA LEU A 12 12.58 48.81 -6.33
C LEU A 12 11.44 47.80 -6.54
N MET A 13 10.41 48.27 -7.24
CA MET A 13 9.43 47.40 -7.91
C MET A 13 10.15 46.62 -9.00
N LEU A 14 10.53 45.36 -8.70
CA LEU A 14 10.84 44.40 -9.74
C LEU A 14 9.53 43.92 -10.37
N SER A 15 9.23 44.49 -11.52
CA SER A 15 8.33 43.95 -12.54
C SER A 15 8.52 42.44 -12.66
N HIS A 16 7.61 41.67 -12.07
CA HIS A 16 7.46 40.28 -12.44
C HIS A 16 6.75 40.25 -13.80
N PRO A 17 7.32 39.58 -14.82
CA PRO A 17 6.58 39.34 -16.06
C PRO A 17 5.32 38.52 -15.73
N PRO A 18 4.16 38.83 -16.32
CA PRO A 18 3.00 37.97 -16.18
C PRO A 18 3.36 36.61 -16.77
N LEU A 19 3.39 35.58 -15.91
CA LEU A 19 3.28 34.20 -16.32
C LEU A 19 1.97 34.08 -17.09
N ALA A 20 2.06 34.15 -18.41
CA ALA A 20 0.99 33.81 -19.32
C ALA A 20 0.56 32.39 -18.97
N PHE A 21 -0.61 32.28 -18.36
CA PHE A 21 -1.36 31.04 -18.28
C PHE A 21 -1.66 30.63 -19.72
N ALA A 22 -0.75 29.84 -20.30
CA ALA A 22 -1.09 29.01 -21.43
C ALA A 22 -2.24 28.13 -20.93
N ALA A 23 -3.43 28.40 -21.44
CA ALA A 23 -4.58 27.51 -21.36
C ALA A 23 -4.17 26.22 -22.09
N GLY A 24 -3.43 25.38 -21.37
CA GLY A 24 -3.17 24.01 -21.76
C GLY A 24 -4.51 23.35 -21.91
N GLU A 25 -4.81 22.99 -23.16
CA GLU A 25 -5.92 22.17 -23.58
C GLU A 25 -6.27 21.15 -22.49
N LYS A 26 -7.49 21.28 -21.97
CA LYS A 26 -8.16 20.17 -21.31
C LYS A 26 -8.25 19.05 -22.34
N LYS A 27 -7.24 18.16 -22.33
CA LYS A 27 -7.35 16.87 -23.00
C LYS A 27 -8.59 16.19 -22.43
N GLU A 28 -9.56 16.03 -23.31
CA GLU A 28 -10.75 15.23 -23.10
C GLU A 28 -10.34 13.90 -22.45
N GLY A 29 -10.93 13.64 -21.29
CA GLY A 29 -10.92 12.33 -20.68
C GLY A 29 -11.67 11.38 -21.58
N GLY A 30 -10.96 10.76 -22.53
CA GLY A 30 -11.42 9.57 -23.21
C GLY A 30 -11.83 8.54 -22.16
N ALA A 31 -12.98 7.90 -22.38
CA ALA A 31 -13.50 6.90 -21.46
C ALA A 31 -12.40 5.89 -21.12
N PRO A 32 -12.16 5.57 -19.83
CA PRO A 32 -11.10 4.67 -19.42
C PRO A 32 -11.27 3.33 -20.12
N SER A 33 -10.20 2.84 -20.74
CA SER A 33 -10.17 1.50 -21.30
C SER A 33 -10.32 0.46 -20.19
N GLU A 34 -10.67 -0.78 -20.52
CA GLU A 34 -10.76 -1.85 -19.52
C GLU A 34 -9.42 -2.07 -18.78
N ALA A 35 -8.30 -1.74 -19.42
CA ALA A 35 -6.97 -1.74 -18.82
C ALA A 35 -6.72 -0.58 -17.82
N ASP A 36 -7.50 0.50 -17.91
CA ASP A 36 -7.46 1.64 -16.98
C ASP A 36 -8.36 1.40 -15.76
N LEU A 37 -9.29 0.44 -15.82
CA LEU A 37 -10.20 0.07 -14.72
C LEU A 37 -9.61 -0.99 -13.79
N ARG A 38 -8.29 -0.97 -13.58
CA ARG A 38 -7.60 -1.88 -12.67
C ARG A 38 -6.47 -1.18 -11.92
N ILE A 39 -6.18 -1.67 -10.72
CA ILE A 39 -5.01 -1.28 -9.93
C ILE A 39 -4.18 -2.53 -9.70
N ASP A 40 -2.93 -2.48 -10.16
CA ASP A 40 -1.95 -3.53 -9.92
C ASP A 40 -1.05 -3.12 -8.74
N LEU A 41 -1.21 -3.83 -7.62
CA LEU A 41 -0.38 -3.66 -6.43
C LEU A 41 0.78 -4.65 -6.51
N SER A 42 2.00 -4.15 -6.53
CA SER A 42 3.21 -4.98 -6.57
C SER A 42 4.26 -4.49 -5.58
N GLY A 43 5.12 -5.43 -5.15
CA GLY A 43 6.26 -5.12 -4.29
C GLY A 43 5.89 -4.75 -2.85
N ILE A 44 4.68 -5.07 -2.40
CA ILE A 44 4.26 -4.80 -1.02
C ILE A 44 4.73 -5.95 -0.13
N GLY A 45 5.63 -5.65 0.82
CA GLY A 45 6.01 -6.58 1.88
C GLY A 45 5.01 -6.51 3.02
N LEU A 46 4.28 -7.60 3.26
CA LEU A 46 3.33 -7.71 4.36
C LEU A 46 3.91 -8.55 5.51
N PRO A 47 3.68 -8.15 6.77
CA PRO A 47 4.19 -8.89 7.91
C PRO A 47 3.43 -10.21 8.08
N VAL A 48 4.20 -11.25 8.37
CA VAL A 48 3.69 -12.50 8.91
C VAL A 48 3.90 -12.45 10.41
N MET A 49 2.82 -12.58 11.16
CA MET A 49 2.83 -12.40 12.60
C MET A 49 2.59 -13.73 13.31
N LYS A 50 3.30 -13.95 14.42
CA LYS A 50 3.07 -15.04 15.36
C LYS A 50 3.24 -14.50 16.78
N ASP A 51 2.24 -14.74 17.63
CA ASP A 51 2.26 -14.36 19.05
C ASP A 51 2.66 -12.88 19.27
N GLY A 52 2.09 -11.99 18.44
CA GLY A 52 2.33 -10.54 18.49
C GLY A 52 3.65 -10.05 17.88
N ARG A 53 4.46 -10.94 17.30
CA ARG A 53 5.78 -10.60 16.73
C ARG A 53 5.83 -10.88 15.23
N VAL A 54 6.56 -10.04 14.51
CA VAL A 54 6.88 -10.26 13.09
C VAL A 54 7.89 -11.39 13.00
N VAL A 55 7.53 -12.49 12.34
CA VAL A 55 8.43 -13.63 12.13
C VAL A 55 8.99 -13.69 10.71
N ASN A 56 8.28 -13.10 9.75
CA ASN A 56 8.70 -13.02 8.35
C ASN A 56 7.98 -11.86 7.64
N PHE A 57 8.41 -11.57 6.41
CA PHE A 57 7.65 -10.75 5.47
C PHE A 57 7.35 -11.56 4.21
N VAL A 58 6.21 -11.28 3.60
CA VAL A 58 5.79 -11.86 2.32
C VAL A 58 5.55 -10.73 1.34
N PHE A 59 6.28 -10.74 0.22
CA PHE A 59 6.09 -9.80 -0.88
C PHE A 59 4.96 -10.27 -1.77
N ILE A 60 3.97 -9.43 -2.01
CA ILE A 60 2.79 -9.78 -2.80
C ILE A 60 2.73 -9.04 -4.13
N ARG A 61 1.99 -9.66 -5.06
CA ARG A 61 1.39 -9.02 -6.21
C ARG A 61 -0.11 -9.28 -6.17
N ALA A 62 -0.91 -8.24 -6.30
CA ALA A 62 -2.36 -8.31 -6.25
C ALA A 62 -2.98 -7.39 -7.29
N ARG A 63 -4.21 -7.69 -7.68
CA ARG A 63 -4.98 -6.90 -8.64
C ARG A 63 -6.31 -6.51 -8.03
N ILE A 64 -6.70 -5.27 -8.23
CA ILE A 64 -8.04 -4.75 -7.93
C ILE A 64 -8.70 -4.44 -9.27
N GLN A 65 -9.86 -5.03 -9.53
CA GLN A 65 -10.70 -4.69 -10.67
C GLN A 65 -11.72 -3.64 -10.22
N LEU A 66 -11.90 -2.61 -11.02
CA LEU A 66 -12.78 -1.49 -10.73
C LEU A 66 -14.02 -1.53 -11.62
N ASN A 67 -15.11 -0.96 -11.12
CA ASN A 67 -16.26 -0.60 -11.93
C ASN A 67 -15.97 0.71 -12.68
N PRO A 68 -16.64 0.97 -13.82
CA PRO A 68 -16.50 2.22 -14.54
C PRO A 68 -16.82 3.48 -13.70
N GLY A 69 -16.32 4.62 -14.17
CA GLY A 69 -16.63 5.94 -13.60
C GLY A 69 -15.62 6.46 -12.59
N LEU A 70 -14.35 6.03 -12.68
CA LEU A 70 -13.19 6.73 -12.15
C LEU A 70 -12.26 7.03 -13.31
N THR A 71 -11.63 8.20 -13.28
CA THR A 71 -10.56 8.56 -14.23
C THR A 71 -9.24 7.92 -13.80
N LYS A 72 -8.30 7.75 -14.74
CA LYS A 72 -6.95 7.23 -14.45
C LYS A 72 -6.22 8.05 -13.38
N ALA A 73 -6.35 9.38 -13.44
CA ALA A 73 -5.74 10.29 -12.48
C ALA A 73 -6.29 10.11 -11.05
N GLU A 74 -7.60 9.91 -10.91
CA GLU A 74 -8.20 9.61 -9.60
C GLU A 74 -7.73 8.27 -9.05
N ILE A 75 -7.60 7.25 -9.91
CA ILE A 75 -7.11 5.92 -9.53
C ILE A 75 -5.66 6.02 -9.03
N GLU A 76 -4.78 6.66 -9.79
CA GLU A 76 -3.37 6.84 -9.45
C GLU A 76 -3.18 7.64 -8.16
N THR A 77 -4.02 8.65 -7.93
CA THR A 77 -3.99 9.44 -6.69
C THR A 77 -4.40 8.61 -5.47
N ARG A 78 -5.24 7.59 -5.64
CA ARG A 78 -5.79 6.79 -4.52
C ARG A 78 -4.97 5.53 -4.22
N GLU A 79 -4.22 5.00 -5.18
CA GLU A 79 -3.41 3.80 -5.00
C GLU A 79 -2.49 3.85 -3.76
N PRO A 80 -1.75 4.94 -3.48
CA PRO A 80 -0.87 5.00 -2.32
C PRO A 80 -1.60 4.86 -0.99
N PHE A 81 -2.84 5.36 -0.91
CA PHE A 81 -3.68 5.25 0.29
C PHE A 81 -4.17 3.82 0.51
N ILE A 82 -4.47 3.09 -0.57
CA ILE A 82 -4.84 1.66 -0.48
C ILE A 82 -3.64 0.86 0.03
N ARG A 83 -2.44 1.16 -0.49
CA ARG A 83 -1.18 0.52 -0.08
C ARG A 83 -0.88 0.76 1.39
N GLU A 84 -0.95 2.01 1.84
CA GLU A 84 -0.76 2.37 3.25
C GLU A 84 -1.78 1.65 4.13
N GLY A 85 -3.07 1.72 3.77
CA GLY A 85 -4.14 1.12 4.55
C GLY A 85 -3.99 -0.39 4.66
N LEU A 86 -3.56 -1.05 3.58
CA LEU A 86 -3.31 -2.49 3.59
C LEU A 86 -2.17 -2.85 4.55
N VAL A 87 -1.03 -2.15 4.47
CA VAL A 87 0.12 -2.40 5.37
C VAL A 87 -0.27 -2.16 6.82
N ARG A 88 -0.93 -1.04 7.11
CA ARG A 88 -1.45 -0.70 8.44
C ARG A 88 -2.42 -1.77 8.95
N SER A 89 -3.31 -2.25 8.10
CA SER A 89 -4.26 -3.32 8.46
C SER A 89 -3.56 -4.65 8.77
N ALA A 90 -2.49 -4.99 8.05
CA ALA A 90 -1.75 -6.23 8.24
C ALA A 90 -0.98 -6.25 9.58
N TYR A 91 -0.49 -5.09 10.04
CA TYR A 91 0.10 -4.99 11.38
C TYR A 91 -0.95 -5.08 12.49
N ARG A 92 -2.16 -4.57 12.26
CA ARG A 92 -3.26 -4.61 13.24
C ARG A 92 -3.92 -5.98 13.32
N THR A 93 -4.07 -6.66 12.19
CA THR A 93 -4.75 -7.95 12.09
C THR A 93 -3.93 -8.86 11.19
N PRO A 94 -3.25 -9.87 11.77
CA PRO A 94 -2.42 -10.81 11.02
C PRO A 94 -3.17 -11.47 9.86
N LEU A 95 -2.59 -11.35 8.66
CA LEU A 95 -3.17 -11.90 7.42
C LEU A 95 -2.68 -13.33 7.11
N ASN A 96 -1.74 -13.87 7.87
CA ASN A 96 -1.28 -15.26 7.74
C ASN A 96 -2.23 -16.27 8.41
N SER A 97 -2.07 -17.54 8.04
CA SER A 97 -2.60 -18.64 8.84
C SER A 97 -1.72 -18.79 10.09
N GLY A 98 -2.30 -19.09 11.26
CA GLY A 98 -1.53 -19.13 12.53
C GLY A 98 -0.42 -20.20 12.58
N THR A 99 -0.36 -21.05 11.55
CA THR A 99 0.55 -22.18 11.37
C THR A 99 1.55 -21.98 10.24
N ASP A 100 1.25 -21.10 9.27
CA ASP A 100 2.13 -20.84 8.12
C ASP A 100 2.90 -19.53 8.32
N TYR A 101 4.23 -19.64 8.25
CA TYR A 101 5.13 -18.49 8.39
C TYR A 101 5.62 -17.94 7.04
N MET A 102 5.29 -18.63 5.95
CA MET A 102 5.82 -18.41 4.60
C MET A 102 4.79 -17.79 3.65
N ALA A 103 3.51 -17.84 4.00
CA ALA A 103 2.44 -17.36 3.16
C ALA A 103 1.38 -16.57 3.95
N LEU A 104 0.67 -15.72 3.23
CA LEU A 104 -0.57 -15.12 3.71
C LEU A 104 -1.74 -16.05 3.41
N ASP A 105 -2.79 -15.93 4.21
CA ASP A 105 -4.08 -16.53 3.90
C ASP A 105 -4.76 -15.68 2.81
N PRO A 106 -5.02 -16.24 1.60
CA PRO A 106 -5.60 -15.47 0.51
C PRO A 106 -6.95 -14.85 0.86
N LYS A 107 -7.80 -15.55 1.62
CA LYS A 107 -9.14 -15.05 1.98
C LYS A 107 -9.05 -13.86 2.93
N LYS A 108 -8.16 -13.94 3.93
CA LYS A 108 -7.93 -12.82 4.86
C LYS A 108 -7.33 -11.61 4.13
N PHE A 109 -6.35 -11.87 3.27
CA PHE A 109 -5.73 -10.84 2.45
C PHE A 109 -6.75 -10.13 1.54
N GLU A 110 -7.53 -10.90 0.77
CA GLU A 110 -8.53 -10.35 -0.14
C GLU A 110 -9.63 -9.59 0.61
N ALA A 111 -10.09 -10.08 1.76
CA ALA A 111 -11.05 -9.37 2.59
C ALA A 111 -10.48 -8.04 3.12
N ALA A 112 -9.21 -8.02 3.55
CA ALA A 112 -8.55 -6.80 3.99
C ALA A 112 -8.37 -5.82 2.84
N LEU A 113 -7.85 -6.28 1.69
CA LEU A 113 -7.65 -5.46 0.50
C LEU A 113 -8.96 -4.88 -0.03
N MET A 114 -10.02 -5.68 -0.09
CA MET A 114 -11.36 -5.23 -0.48
C MET A 114 -11.85 -4.10 0.43
N ARG A 115 -11.66 -4.24 1.74
CA ARG A 115 -12.07 -3.20 2.70
C ARG A 115 -11.29 -1.91 2.50
N GLU A 116 -9.96 -1.96 2.44
CA GLU A 116 -9.13 -0.76 2.26
C GLU A 116 -9.38 -0.09 0.90
N ALA A 117 -9.56 -0.89 -0.16
CA ALA A 117 -9.91 -0.38 -1.49
C ALA A 117 -11.27 0.34 -1.48
N LYS A 118 -12.29 -0.22 -0.83
CA LYS A 118 -13.60 0.42 -0.69
C LYS A 118 -13.53 1.70 0.16
N THR A 119 -12.68 1.74 1.17
CA THR A 119 -12.44 2.95 1.97
C THR A 119 -11.82 4.07 1.14
N ALA A 120 -10.85 3.75 0.27
CA ALA A 120 -10.14 4.75 -0.52
C ALA A 120 -10.90 5.20 -1.78
N LEU A 121 -11.61 4.29 -2.45
CA LEU A 121 -12.25 4.51 -3.76
C LEU A 121 -13.79 4.65 -3.69
N GLY A 122 -14.40 4.19 -2.60
CA GLY A 122 -15.85 4.06 -2.45
C GLY A 122 -16.38 2.65 -2.76
N ALA A 123 -17.41 2.23 -2.01
CA ALA A 123 -17.91 0.86 -2.03
C ALA A 123 -18.35 0.34 -3.42
N ASN A 124 -18.96 1.21 -4.23
CA ASN A 124 -19.52 0.85 -5.53
C ASN A 124 -18.48 0.87 -6.66
N LYS A 125 -17.24 1.29 -6.40
CA LYS A 125 -16.18 1.43 -7.41
C LYS A 125 -15.29 0.20 -7.51
N VAL A 126 -15.33 -0.70 -6.52
CA VAL A 126 -14.50 -1.91 -6.48
C VAL A 126 -15.32 -3.12 -6.92
N ARG A 127 -14.90 -3.79 -7.99
CA ARG A 127 -15.56 -4.98 -8.55
C ARG A 127 -15.07 -6.27 -7.90
N SER A 128 -13.75 -6.46 -7.87
CA SER A 128 -13.11 -7.65 -7.29
C SER A 128 -11.67 -7.37 -6.90
N VAL A 129 -11.12 -8.22 -6.05
CA VAL A 129 -9.71 -8.21 -5.66
C VAL A 129 -9.17 -9.62 -5.76
N GLU A 130 -7.90 -9.75 -6.12
CA GLU A 130 -7.27 -11.06 -6.32
C GLU A 130 -5.81 -11.00 -5.88
N LEU A 131 -5.40 -11.96 -5.05
CA LEU A 131 -3.98 -12.22 -4.80
C LEU A 131 -3.40 -13.00 -5.99
N ARG A 132 -2.46 -12.38 -6.72
CA ARG A 132 -1.86 -12.97 -7.92
C ARG A 132 -0.66 -13.84 -7.61
N ASP A 133 0.21 -13.35 -6.74
CA ASP A 133 1.46 -14.02 -6.39
C ASP A 133 1.93 -13.57 -5.01
N GLN A 134 2.67 -14.45 -4.35
CA GLN A 134 3.30 -14.17 -3.07
C GLN A 134 4.66 -14.84 -2.97
N LYS A 135 5.63 -14.12 -2.40
CA LYS A 135 6.99 -14.59 -2.22
C LYS A 135 7.49 -14.30 -0.81
N PRO A 136 7.77 -15.32 0.02
CA PRO A 136 8.35 -15.10 1.33
C PRO A 136 9.75 -14.47 1.21
N GLN A 137 10.07 -13.53 2.11
CA GLN A 137 11.40 -12.93 2.21
C GLN A 137 12.42 -13.95 2.72
N LYS A 138 12.06 -14.69 3.77
CA LYS A 138 12.89 -15.77 4.34
C LYS A 138 12.17 -17.09 4.24
N ARG A 139 12.92 -18.17 4.00
CA ARG A 139 12.43 -19.56 4.12
C ARG A 139 12.70 -20.05 5.54
N ILE A 140 11.67 -20.10 6.38
CA ILE A 140 11.71 -20.48 7.79
C ILE A 140 10.67 -21.59 7.99
N TYR A 141 11.08 -22.71 8.55
CA TYR A 141 10.14 -23.76 8.92
C TYR A 141 9.65 -23.54 10.35
N PRO A 142 8.37 -23.77 10.67
CA PRO A 142 7.94 -23.79 12.05
C PRO A 142 8.78 -24.82 12.83
N PRO A 143 9.12 -24.56 14.10
CA PRO A 143 9.90 -25.49 14.90
C PRO A 143 9.17 -26.83 14.92
N GLN A 144 9.81 -27.89 14.42
CA GLN A 144 9.27 -29.23 14.52
C GLN A 144 9.22 -29.57 16.01
N SER A 145 8.03 -29.79 16.54
CA SER A 145 7.85 -30.30 17.89
C SER A 145 8.64 -31.61 18.01
N GLN A 146 9.72 -31.59 18.78
CA GLN A 146 10.56 -32.76 19.06
C GLN A 146 9.80 -33.74 19.98
N THR A 147 8.69 -34.29 19.51
CA THR A 147 7.86 -35.23 20.28
C THR A 147 8.43 -36.66 20.25
N GLY A 148 9.63 -36.88 19.71
CA GLY A 148 10.23 -38.23 19.57
C GLY A 148 11.58 -38.47 20.25
N ALA A 149 12.25 -37.46 20.81
CA ALA A 149 13.68 -37.56 21.16
C ALA A 149 13.94 -37.68 22.67
N ARG A 150 13.21 -38.54 23.39
CA ARG A 150 13.68 -39.06 24.69
C ARG A 150 12.93 -40.34 25.10
N ARG A 151 13.00 -41.39 24.28
CA ARG A 151 12.88 -42.74 24.83
C ARG A 151 14.24 -43.07 25.44
N GLU A 152 14.31 -42.90 26.75
CA GLU A 152 15.37 -43.43 27.60
C GLU A 152 15.68 -44.87 27.19
N VAL A 153 16.86 -45.08 26.59
CA VAL A 153 17.48 -46.40 26.55
C VAL A 153 18.11 -46.59 27.94
N ILE A 154 17.26 -46.91 28.92
CA ILE A 154 17.70 -47.58 30.13
C ILE A 154 17.71 -49.06 29.76
N ASN A 155 18.88 -49.59 29.43
CA ASN A 155 19.08 -51.04 29.35
C ASN A 155 19.62 -51.55 30.70
N PRO A 156 19.15 -52.72 31.16
CA PRO A 156 19.40 -53.28 32.49
C PRO A 156 20.83 -53.78 32.69
#